data_AF-A0A388RUF8-F1
#
_entry.id   AF-A0A388RUF8-F1
#
_cell.length_a   1.000
_cell.length_b   1.000
_cell.length_c   1.000
_cell.angle_alpha   90.00
_cell.angle_beta   90.00
_cell.angle_gamma   90.00
#
_symmetry.space_group_name_H-M   'P 1'
#
loop_
_entity.id
_entity.type
_entity.pdbx_description
1 polymer ?
#
loop_
_entity_poly.entity_id
_entity_poly.type
_entity_poly.pdbx_seq_one_letter_code
_entity_poly.pdbx_strand_id
1 'polypeptide(L)'
;MEATFFPAILVAAAVACFVWQLRNRFLLYCKSYLLLNGLVMAPVNGREISLVGHHDGRDISGVVPAESILYKIESPLKKKLVYAEIAQGDAPTVLAWELPKYSVQVFCRGETIWSGAVSRREALRIREAVEACRKRARAPRSGDKTVHDLQFLRVD
;
A
#
# COMPACT_ATOMS: atom_id res chain seq x y z
N MET A 1 -30.47 33.92 -30.18
CA MET A 1 -29.77 33.77 -28.89
C MET A 1 -29.55 32.31 -28.46
N GLU A 2 -30.04 31.31 -29.22
CA GLU A 2 -29.91 29.88 -28.86
C GLU A 2 -28.62 29.22 -29.39
N ALA A 3 -28.07 29.74 -30.51
CA ALA A 3 -26.92 29.13 -31.19
C ALA A 3 -25.60 29.20 -30.40
N THR A 4 -25.47 30.12 -29.45
CA THR A 4 -24.28 30.28 -28.59
C THR A 4 -24.40 29.59 -27.24
N PHE A 5 -25.62 29.22 -26.83
CA PHE A 5 -25.89 28.55 -25.54
C PHE A 5 -25.44 27.09 -25.55
N PHE A 6 -25.71 26.37 -26.64
CA PHE A 6 -25.30 24.97 -26.82
C PHE A 6 -23.78 24.74 -26.74
N PRO A 7 -22.93 25.48 -27.48
CA PRO A 7 -21.48 25.31 -27.36
C PRO A 7 -20.95 25.70 -25.97
N ALA A 8 -21.53 26.70 -25.31
CA ALA A 8 -21.15 27.10 -23.96
C ALA A 8 -21.44 25.98 -22.93
N ILE A 9 -22.58 25.31 -23.02
CA ILE A 9 -22.94 24.17 -22.15
C ILE A 9 -21.99 22.99 -22.38
N LEU A 10 -21.66 22.68 -23.64
CA LEU A 10 -20.72 21.60 -23.96
C LEU A 10 -19.31 21.88 -23.40
N VAL A 11 -18.82 23.12 -23.53
CA VAL A 11 -17.54 23.54 -22.94
C VAL A 11 -17.58 23.44 -21.42
N ALA A 12 -18.66 23.91 -20.77
CA ALA A 12 -18.81 23.81 -19.33
C ALA A 12 -18.83 22.34 -18.85
N ALA A 13 -19.53 21.46 -19.56
CA ALA A 13 -19.56 20.03 -19.27
C ALA A 13 -18.18 19.38 -19.45
N ALA A 14 -17.44 19.74 -20.51
CA ALA A 14 -16.08 19.26 -20.74
C ALA A 14 -15.11 19.70 -19.63
N VAL A 15 -15.18 20.96 -19.20
CA VAL A 15 -14.40 21.49 -18.07
C VAL A 15 -14.77 20.78 -16.77
N ALA A 16 -16.05 20.60 -16.48
CA ALA A 16 -16.50 19.87 -15.29
C ALA A 16 -15.99 18.42 -15.28
N CYS A 17 -16.05 17.73 -16.41
CA CYS A 17 -15.52 16.38 -16.57
C CYS A 17 -14.00 16.35 -16.36
N PHE A 18 -13.27 17.30 -16.94
CA PHE A 18 -11.82 17.44 -16.76
C PHE A 18 -11.45 17.68 -15.29
N VAL A 19 -12.11 18.61 -14.60
CA VAL A 19 -11.90 18.89 -13.18
C VAL A 19 -12.20 17.67 -12.32
N TRP A 20 -13.27 16.93 -12.63
CA TRP A 20 -13.61 15.69 -11.93
C TRP A 20 -12.53 14.61 -12.10
N GLN A 21 -12.03 14.43 -13.33
CA GLN A 21 -10.92 13.52 -13.60
C GLN A 21 -9.63 13.94 -12.87
N LEU A 22 -9.33 15.24 -12.84
CA LEU A 22 -8.15 15.78 -12.15
C LEU A 22 -8.25 15.53 -10.64
N ARG A 23 -9.40 15.82 -10.02
CA ARG A 23 -9.67 15.55 -8.61
C ARG A 23 -9.52 14.07 -8.27
N ASN A 24 -10.07 13.18 -9.10
CA ASN A 24 -9.95 11.74 -8.87
C ASN A 24 -8.51 11.26 -8.97
N ARG A 25 -7.73 11.77 -9.94
CA ARG A 25 -6.30 11.48 -10.05
C ARG A 25 -5.51 12.01 -8.84
N PHE A 26 -5.83 13.21 -8.36
CA PHE A 26 -5.19 13.80 -7.18
C PHE A 26 -5.50 13.00 -5.90
N LEU A 27 -6.76 12.61 -5.68
CA LEU A 27 -7.14 11.77 -4.55
C LEU A 27 -6.45 10.41 -4.59
N LEU A 28 -6.29 9.82 -5.77
CA LEU A 28 -5.50 8.60 -5.94
C LEU A 28 -4.02 8.83 -5.60
N TYR A 29 -3.45 9.97 -6.00
CA TYR A 29 -2.07 10.38 -5.68
C TYR A 29 -1.86 10.42 -4.16
N CYS A 30 -2.70 11.14 -3.41
CA CYS A 30 -2.58 11.23 -1.95
C CYS A 30 -2.78 9.88 -1.25
N LYS A 31 -3.67 9.01 -1.75
CA LYS A 31 -3.96 7.70 -1.15
C LYS A 31 -2.93 6.62 -1.47
N SER A 32 -2.08 6.82 -2.48
CA SER A 32 -1.05 5.85 -2.89
C SER A 32 0.29 6.05 -2.15
N TYR A 33 0.40 7.07 -1.31
CA TYR A 33 1.56 7.18 -0.42
C TYR A 33 1.47 6.15 0.70
N LEU A 34 2.53 5.37 0.82
CA LEU A 34 2.70 4.44 1.92
C LEU A 34 3.99 4.79 2.66
N LEU A 35 3.85 5.02 3.96
CA LEU A 35 4.94 5.29 4.87
C LEU A 35 4.93 4.19 5.92
N LEU A 36 6.00 3.40 5.93
CA LEU A 36 6.27 2.33 6.89
C LEU A 36 7.61 2.60 7.55
N ASN A 37 7.84 2.00 8.71
CA ASN A 37 9.14 2.07 9.37
C ASN A 37 10.22 1.50 8.44
N GLY A 38 11.09 2.36 7.93
CA GLY A 38 12.19 1.99 7.03
C GLY A 38 11.83 1.88 5.54
N LEU A 39 10.57 2.12 5.14
CA LEU A 39 10.14 2.09 3.74
C LEU A 39 9.14 3.20 3.42
N VAL A 40 9.48 4.01 2.42
CA VAL A 40 8.61 4.99 1.78
C VAL A 40 8.28 4.52 0.37
N MET A 41 6.99 4.50 0.03
CA MET A 41 6.51 4.24 -1.31
C MET A 41 5.73 5.45 -1.80
N ALA A 42 6.18 6.04 -2.89
CA ALA A 42 5.58 7.21 -3.50
C ALA A 42 5.26 6.94 -4.97
N PRO A 43 4.06 7.24 -5.43
CA PRO A 43 3.71 7.01 -6.82
C PRO A 43 4.39 8.04 -7.74
N VAL A 44 4.97 7.59 -8.85
CA VAL A 44 5.64 8.46 -9.84
C VAL A 44 4.74 8.64 -11.06
N ASN A 45 5.07 9.57 -11.95
CA ASN A 45 4.37 9.70 -13.23
C ASN A 45 4.47 8.38 -14.02
N GLY A 46 3.39 8.03 -14.72
CA GLY A 46 3.31 6.74 -15.42
C GLY A 46 2.80 5.59 -14.54
N ARG A 47 3.35 4.39 -14.75
CA ARG A 47 2.95 3.13 -14.09
C ARG A 47 3.93 2.68 -13.01
N GLU A 48 4.69 3.62 -12.47
CA GLU A 48 5.84 3.37 -11.61
C GLU A 48 5.64 3.90 -10.19
N ILE A 49 6.42 3.35 -9.26
CA ILE A 49 6.50 3.73 -7.85
C ILE A 49 7.96 3.95 -7.52
N SER A 50 8.25 5.02 -6.80
CA SER A 50 9.54 5.26 -6.15
C SER A 50 9.50 4.60 -4.79
N LEU A 51 10.44 3.68 -4.58
CA LEU A 51 10.78 3.10 -3.29
C LEU A 51 11.95 3.90 -2.73
N VAL A 52 11.88 4.22 -1.44
CA VAL A 52 13.01 4.78 -0.69
C VAL A 52 13.05 4.08 0.65
N GLY A 53 14.13 3.38 0.96
CA GLY A 53 14.20 2.58 2.18
C GLY A 53 15.39 1.64 2.22
N HIS A 54 15.54 0.96 3.34
CA HIS A 54 16.53 -0.09 3.53
C HIS A 54 15.85 -1.33 4.10
N HIS A 55 16.22 -2.50 3.59
CA HIS A 55 15.75 -3.79 4.08
C HIS A 55 16.93 -4.75 4.23
N ASP A 56 17.06 -5.40 5.39
CA ASP A 56 18.17 -6.30 5.72
C ASP A 56 19.56 -5.72 5.42
N GLY A 57 19.76 -4.43 5.70
CA GLY A 57 21.03 -3.73 5.47
C GLY A 57 21.34 -3.41 4.00
N ARG A 58 20.41 -3.68 3.07
CA ARG A 58 20.52 -3.33 1.66
C ARG A 58 19.65 -2.12 1.35
N ASP A 59 20.17 -1.21 0.52
CA ASP A 59 19.37 -0.16 -0.07
C ASP A 59 18.40 -0.77 -1.08
N ILE A 60 17.11 -0.50 -0.90
CA ILE A 60 16.03 -0.94 -1.81
C ILE A 60 15.44 0.25 -2.58
N SER A 61 16.10 1.41 -2.50
CA SER A 61 15.65 2.63 -3.15
C SER A 61 15.74 2.51 -4.67
N GLY A 62 14.71 3.00 -5.37
CA GLY A 62 14.66 2.94 -6.82
C GLY A 62 13.26 3.08 -7.37
N VAL A 63 13.18 3.22 -8.69
CA VAL A 63 11.90 3.29 -9.40
C VAL A 63 11.56 1.90 -9.94
N VAL A 64 10.39 1.40 -9.56
CA VAL A 64 9.92 0.07 -9.95
C VAL A 64 8.51 0.13 -10.53
N PRO A 65 8.14 -0.82 -11.41
CA PRO A 65 6.77 -0.95 -11.89
C PRO A 65 5.82 -1.18 -10.72
N ALA A 66 4.71 -0.44 -10.66
CA ALA A 66 3.73 -0.58 -9.57
C ALA A 66 3.11 -1.98 -9.51
N GLU A 67 3.03 -2.66 -10.66
CA GLU A 67 2.52 -4.03 -10.77
C GLU A 67 3.45 -5.08 -10.14
N SER A 68 4.72 -4.74 -9.92
CA SER A 68 5.68 -5.60 -9.24
C SER A 68 5.55 -5.56 -7.71
N ILE A 69 4.79 -4.59 -7.19
CA ILE A 69 4.52 -4.47 -5.75
C ILE A 69 3.34 -5.35 -5.37
N LEU A 70 3.59 -6.23 -4.42
CA LEU A 70 2.60 -7.15 -3.86
C LEU A 70 2.66 -7.08 -2.34
N TYR A 71 1.61 -7.53 -1.69
CA TYR A 71 1.56 -7.61 -0.24
C TYR A 71 0.94 -8.94 0.18
N LYS A 72 1.25 -9.32 1.41
CA LYS A 72 0.72 -10.50 2.07
C LYS A 72 0.38 -10.13 3.50
N ILE A 73 -0.84 -10.45 3.91
CA ILE A 73 -1.35 -10.23 5.27
C ILE A 73 -1.74 -11.59 5.83
N GLU A 74 -1.11 -11.99 6.92
CA GLU A 74 -1.46 -13.24 7.61
C GLU A 74 -2.15 -12.93 8.93
N SER A 75 -3.20 -13.69 9.25
CA SER A 75 -3.96 -13.56 10.49
C SER A 75 -4.38 -14.91 11.06
N PRO A 76 -4.41 -15.08 12.39
CA PRO A 76 -3.65 -14.35 13.41
C PRO A 76 -2.25 -14.98 13.57
N LEU A 77 -1.29 -14.21 14.10
CA LEU A 77 -0.01 -14.73 14.61
C LEU A 77 -0.30 -15.85 15.66
N LYS A 78 -0.31 -17.12 15.23
CA LYS A 78 -0.62 -18.28 16.09
C LYS A 78 0.48 -18.58 17.12
N LYS A 79 1.58 -17.82 17.15
CA LYS A 79 2.65 -18.03 18.11
C LYS A 79 2.42 -17.14 19.33
N LYS A 80 2.19 -17.80 20.47
CA LYS A 80 2.46 -17.25 21.81
C LYS A 80 3.69 -16.36 21.71
N LEU A 81 3.51 -15.05 21.85
CA LEU A 81 4.58 -14.18 22.29
C LEU A 81 5.02 -14.74 23.63
N VAL A 82 6.17 -15.43 23.65
CA VAL A 82 6.84 -15.80 24.89
C VAL A 82 7.33 -14.46 25.44
N TYR A 83 6.60 -13.95 26.43
CA TYR A 83 7.05 -12.82 27.22
C TYR A 83 8.37 -13.26 27.87
N ALA A 84 9.48 -12.60 27.50
CA ALA A 84 10.64 -12.58 28.38
C ALA A 84 10.18 -11.87 29.66
N GLU A 85 10.17 -12.59 30.78
CA GLU A 85 9.76 -12.08 32.08
C GLU A 85 10.58 -10.83 32.41
N ILE A 86 9.92 -9.66 32.36
CA ILE A 86 10.43 -8.48 33.05
C ILE A 86 9.95 -8.63 34.49
N ALA A 87 10.92 -8.84 35.38
CA ALA A 87 10.69 -8.90 36.81
C ALA A 87 10.06 -7.59 37.32
N GLN A 88 8.96 -7.76 38.06
CA GLN A 88 8.42 -6.94 39.14
C GLN A 88 8.27 -5.41 38.96
N GLY A 89 7.00 -4.97 39.08
CA GLY A 89 6.63 -3.63 39.55
C GLY A 89 5.79 -2.85 38.54
N ASP A 90 4.48 -2.79 38.78
CA ASP A 90 3.45 -2.07 38.00
C ASP A 90 3.36 -2.42 36.51
N ALA A 91 2.55 -3.45 36.21
CA ALA A 91 2.19 -3.78 34.85
C ALA A 91 1.38 -2.63 34.22
N PRO A 92 1.87 -1.96 33.16
CA PRO A 92 1.00 -1.10 32.37
C PRO A 92 -0.05 -2.01 31.73
N THR A 93 -1.32 -1.70 31.99
CA THR A 93 -2.47 -2.38 31.38
C THR A 93 -2.51 -2.06 29.87
N VAL A 94 -1.62 -2.69 29.08
CA VAL A 94 -1.69 -2.64 27.62
C VAL A 94 -2.92 -3.44 27.23
N LEU A 95 -4.01 -2.73 26.93
CA LEU A 95 -5.25 -3.30 26.42
C LEU A 95 -4.90 -4.28 25.29
N ALA A 96 -5.29 -5.55 25.41
CA ALA A 96 -5.03 -6.63 24.46
C ALA A 96 -5.53 -6.37 23.00
N TRP A 97 -6.07 -5.19 22.75
CA TRP A 97 -6.47 -4.63 21.48
C TRP A 97 -5.29 -4.07 20.66
N GLU A 98 -4.17 -3.72 21.31
CA GLU A 98 -2.99 -3.10 20.65
C GLU A 98 -1.83 -4.06 20.35
N LEU A 99 -1.90 -5.32 20.79
CA LEU A 99 -0.90 -6.31 20.38
C LEU A 99 -0.99 -6.53 18.87
N PRO A 100 0.13 -6.52 18.12
CA PRO A 100 0.12 -6.76 16.69
C PRO A 100 -0.40 -8.17 16.41
N LYS A 101 -1.53 -8.27 15.70
CA LYS A 101 -2.23 -9.54 15.42
C LYS A 101 -1.94 -10.08 14.01
N TYR A 102 -1.38 -9.24 13.15
CA TYR A 102 -1.17 -9.52 11.74
C TYR A 102 0.31 -9.38 11.40
N SER A 103 0.87 -10.36 10.71
CA SER A 103 2.14 -10.19 9.99
C SER A 103 1.85 -9.68 8.58
N VAL A 104 2.53 -8.61 8.20
CA VAL A 104 2.43 -8.04 6.86
C VAL A 104 3.80 -8.07 6.20
N GLN A 105 3.83 -8.52 4.96
CA GLN A 105 5.03 -8.53 4.12
C GLN A 105 4.70 -7.80 2.82
N VAL A 106 5.59 -6.91 2.40
CA VAL A 106 5.52 -6.23 1.11
C VAL A 106 6.66 -6.76 0.24
N PHE A 107 6.33 -7.08 -1.00
CA PHE A 107 7.26 -7.65 -1.96
C PHE A 107 7.42 -6.73 -3.16
N CYS A 108 8.62 -6.70 -3.72
CA CYS A 108 8.91 -6.15 -5.03
C CYS A 108 9.64 -7.21 -5.85
N ARG A 109 9.15 -7.52 -7.06
CA ARG A 109 9.77 -8.52 -7.96
C ARG A 109 10.06 -9.88 -7.28
N GLY A 110 9.19 -10.30 -6.37
CA GLY A 110 9.32 -11.56 -5.64
C GLY A 110 10.24 -11.52 -4.41
N GLU A 111 10.92 -10.40 -4.15
CA GLU A 111 11.74 -10.18 -2.96
C GLU A 111 10.98 -9.42 -1.88
N THR A 112 11.16 -9.80 -0.61
CA THR A 112 10.59 -9.05 0.51
C THR A 112 11.37 -7.75 0.68
N ILE A 113 10.67 -6.63 0.55
CA ILE A 113 11.24 -5.28 0.73
C ILE A 113 10.82 -4.67 2.08
N TRP A 114 9.83 -5.25 2.74
CA TRP A 114 9.43 -4.86 4.08
C TRP A 114 8.65 -5.98 4.76
N SER A 115 8.87 -6.16 6.06
CA SER A 115 8.05 -7.03 6.89
C SER A 115 7.83 -6.42 8.27
N GLY A 116 6.64 -6.61 8.83
CA GLY A 116 6.31 -6.07 10.14
C GLY A 116 5.08 -6.71 10.76
N ALA A 117 5.05 -6.75 12.09
CA ALA A 117 3.87 -7.11 12.86
C ALA A 117 3.07 -5.84 13.13
N VAL A 118 1.80 -5.81 12.72
CA VAL A 118 0.98 -4.60 12.74
C VAL A 118 -0.42 -4.86 13.29
N SER A 119 -1.11 -3.78 13.65
CA SER A 119 -2.53 -3.80 13.99
C SER A 119 -3.40 -4.10 12.77
N ARG A 120 -4.66 -4.53 13.00
CA ARG A 120 -5.62 -4.74 11.91
C ARG A 120 -5.82 -3.49 11.04
N ARG A 121 -5.87 -2.31 11.68
CA ARG A 121 -6.09 -1.03 10.99
C ARG A 121 -4.93 -0.70 10.06
N GLU A 122 -3.70 -0.92 10.52
CA GLU A 122 -2.50 -0.71 9.72
C GLU A 122 -2.39 -1.72 8.57
N ALA A 123 -2.71 -2.99 8.81
CA ALA A 123 -2.75 -3.99 7.73
C ALA A 123 -3.72 -3.59 6.61
N LEU A 124 -4.91 -3.10 6.96
CA LEU A 124 -5.88 -2.59 5.98
C LEU A 124 -5.38 -1.33 5.28
N ARG A 125 -4.72 -0.42 5.99
CA ARG A 125 -4.11 0.79 5.40
C ARG A 125 -3.01 0.44 4.39
N ILE A 126 -2.16 -0.53 4.71
CA ILE A 126 -1.11 -1.03 3.81
C ILE A 126 -1.74 -1.62 2.55
N ARG A 127 -2.72 -2.50 2.71
CA ARG A 127 -3.48 -3.07 1.59
C ARG A 127 -4.05 -1.99 0.68
N GLU A 128 -4.77 -1.03 1.26
CA GLU A 128 -5.43 0.03 0.50
C GLU A 128 -4.44 0.92 -0.24
N ALA A 129 -3.30 1.25 0.36
CA ALA A 129 -2.26 2.04 -0.27
C ALA A 129 -1.61 1.29 -1.46
N VAL A 130 -1.25 0.01 -1.27
CA VAL A 130 -0.66 -0.80 -2.35
C VAL A 130 -1.65 -1.00 -3.49
N GLU A 131 -2.92 -1.30 -3.20
CA GLU A 131 -3.96 -1.43 -4.23
C GLU A 131 -4.27 -0.10 -4.92
N ALA A 132 -4.17 1.04 -4.22
CA ALA A 132 -4.29 2.36 -4.83
C ALA A 132 -3.14 2.63 -5.82
N CYS A 133 -1.91 2.28 -5.47
CA CYS A 133 -0.76 2.35 -6.37
C CYS A 133 -0.98 1.51 -7.63
N ARG A 134 -1.41 0.25 -7.46
CA ARG A 134 -1.67 -0.68 -8.57
C ARG A 134 -2.80 -0.19 -9.46
N LYS A 135 -3.90 0.28 -8.87
CA LYS A 135 -5.05 0.84 -9.60
C LYS A 135 -4.63 2.02 -10.48
N ARG A 136 -3.78 2.91 -9.97
CA ARG A 136 -3.23 4.02 -10.75
C ARG A 136 -2.43 3.53 -11.96
N ALA A 137 -1.59 2.52 -11.77
CA ALA A 137 -0.80 1.91 -12.84
C ALA A 137 -1.63 1.05 -13.81
N ARG A 138 -2.95 0.93 -13.59
CA ARG A 138 -3.84 0.02 -14.32
C ARG A 138 -3.42 -1.45 -14.19
N ALA A 139 -2.71 -1.77 -13.12
CA ALA A 139 -2.36 -3.14 -12.80
C ALA A 139 -3.59 -3.86 -12.20
N PRO A 140 -3.78 -5.15 -12.48
CA PRO A 140 -4.82 -5.94 -11.84
C PRO A 140 -4.61 -5.94 -10.32
N ARG A 141 -5.72 -6.11 -9.57
CA ARG A 141 -5.65 -6.22 -8.11
C ARG A 141 -4.71 -7.35 -7.73
N SER A 142 -3.85 -7.10 -6.74
CA SER A 142 -2.97 -8.16 -6.22
C SER A 142 -3.79 -9.20 -5.46
N GLY A 143 -4.82 -8.74 -4.74
CA GLY A 143 -5.54 -9.57 -3.76
C GLY A 143 -4.65 -9.88 -2.55
N ASP A 144 -5.26 -10.45 -1.50
CA ASP A 144 -4.51 -11.00 -0.37
C ASP A 144 -3.76 -12.25 -0.85
N LYS A 145 -2.49 -12.09 -1.27
CA LYS A 145 -1.70 -13.23 -1.74
C LYS A 145 -1.30 -14.12 -0.58
N THR A 146 -1.54 -15.42 -0.70
CA THR A 146 -1.03 -16.44 0.23
C THR A 146 0.44 -16.79 -0.09
N VAL A 147 1.14 -17.48 0.81
CA VAL A 147 2.55 -17.91 0.59
C VAL A 147 2.71 -18.67 -0.74
N HIS A 148 1.68 -19.44 -1.11
CA HIS A 148 1.67 -20.26 -2.31
C HIS A 148 1.53 -19.42 -3.60
N ASP A 149 0.80 -18.30 -3.56
CA ASP A 149 0.61 -17.43 -4.73
C ASP A 149 1.87 -16.64 -5.12
N LEU A 150 2.83 -16.52 -4.18
CA LEU A 150 4.12 -15.86 -4.40
C LEU A 150 5.18 -16.83 -4.95
N GLN A 151 5.04 -18.14 -4.75
CA GLN A 151 5.94 -19.14 -5.32
C GLN A 151 5.80 -19.23 -6.84
N PHE A 152 4.61 -18.96 -7.39
CA PHE A 152 4.37 -18.89 -8.84
C PHE A 152 4.92 -17.64 -9.53
N LEU A 153 5.42 -16.65 -8.77
CA LEU A 153 6.07 -15.45 -9.33
C LEU A 153 7.60 -15.56 -9.39
N ARG A 154 8.17 -16.71 -8.98
CA ARG A 154 9.62 -17.00 -9.02
C ARG A 154 10.08 -17.66 -10.32
N VAL A 155 9.21 -17.80 -11.31
CA VAL A 155 9.57 -18.43 -12.59
C VAL A 155 9.57 -17.34 -13.65
N ASP A 156 10.76 -16.77 -13.89
CA ASP A 156 11.33 -16.44 -15.20
C ASP A 156 12.79 -15.98 -15.02
#